data_AF-A0A920SFT0-F1
#
_entry.id   AF-A0A920SFT0-F1
#
_cell.length_a   1.000
_cell.length_b   1.000
_cell.length_c   1.000
_cell.angle_alpha   90.00
_cell.angle_beta   90.00
_cell.angle_gamma   90.00
#
_symmetry.space_group_name_H-M   'P 1'
#
loop_
_entity.id
_entity.type
_entity.pdbx_description
1 polymer ?
#
loop_
_entity_poly.entity_id
_entity_poly.type
_entity_poly.pdbx_seq_one_letter_code
_entity_poly.pdbx_strand_id
1 'polypeptide(L)'
;MEGLDTGHPAGLLAMWAPLWGPIRETNYGRVFHVRAEVNPTQTLAFTPRALNVHTDNPYRRPVPGYQLLHCLVASDGGGMTVLVDGFRAAEALRDEDLAAFGLLSTRSVPFRWSGDGFDLRNRGR
;
A
#
# COMPACT_ATOMS: atom_id res chain seq x y z
N MET A 1 -6.97 -15.13 23.14
CA MET A 1 -6.03 -15.09 22.00
C MET A 1 -4.98 -14.03 22.31
N GLU A 2 -4.26 -14.22 23.41
CA GLU A 2 -2.99 -13.57 23.71
C GLU A 2 -1.91 -14.45 23.07
N GLY A 3 -0.95 -13.88 22.34
CA GLY A 3 0.12 -14.69 21.72
C GLY A 3 0.65 -14.25 20.36
N LEU A 4 0.39 -13.02 19.90
CA LEU A 4 1.19 -12.41 18.82
C LEU A 4 2.23 -11.43 19.39
N ASP A 5 2.74 -11.72 20.58
CA ASP A 5 3.96 -11.07 21.05
C ASP A 5 5.15 -11.86 20.51
N THR A 6 5.67 -11.45 19.35
CA THR A 6 6.86 -12.05 18.74
C THR A 6 8.16 -11.69 19.49
N GLY A 7 8.10 -11.13 20.70
CA GLY A 7 9.26 -10.88 21.55
C GLY A 7 10.31 -9.93 20.97
N HIS A 8 10.00 -9.27 19.84
CA HIS A 8 10.88 -8.30 19.20
C HIS A 8 10.01 -7.11 18.75
N PRO A 9 10.18 -5.92 19.34
CA PRO A 9 9.26 -4.78 19.17
C PRO A 9 9.19 -4.20 17.74
N ALA A 10 9.87 -4.81 16.76
CA ALA A 10 9.92 -4.34 15.38
C ALA A 10 9.88 -5.47 14.31
N GLY A 11 9.85 -6.75 14.72
CA GLY A 11 9.72 -7.91 13.83
C GLY A 11 10.84 -8.09 12.78
N LEU A 12 10.74 -9.16 11.98
CA LEU A 12 11.66 -9.47 10.87
C LEU A 12 11.81 -8.28 9.90
N LEU A 13 10.73 -7.54 9.63
CA LEU A 13 10.77 -6.39 8.72
C LEU A 13 11.75 -5.31 9.17
N ALA A 14 11.81 -4.96 10.45
CA ALA A 14 12.74 -3.93 10.92
C ALA A 14 14.21 -4.38 10.89
N MET A 15 14.47 -5.69 10.92
CA MET A 15 15.81 -6.26 10.79
C MET A 15 16.28 -6.30 9.33
N TRP A 16 15.41 -6.69 8.40
CA TRP A 16 15.79 -6.91 7.00
C TRP A 16 15.58 -5.70 6.09
N ALA A 17 14.56 -4.85 6.34
CA ALA A 17 14.30 -3.68 5.50
C ALA A 17 15.49 -2.70 5.39
N PRO A 18 16.29 -2.45 6.46
CA PRO A 18 17.46 -1.57 6.36
C PRO A 18 18.52 -2.01 5.34
N LEU A 19 18.56 -3.29 4.95
CA LEU A 19 19.47 -3.77 3.91
C LEU A 19 19.16 -3.19 2.51
N TRP A 20 17.92 -2.74 2.31
CA TRP A 20 17.43 -2.19 1.03
C TRP A 20 17.34 -0.66 1.05
N GLY A 21 17.62 -0.04 2.20
CA GLY A 21 17.55 1.40 2.40
C GLY A 21 16.83 1.81 3.69
N PRO A 22 16.72 3.11 3.98
CA PRO A 22 16.05 3.59 5.20
C PRO A 22 14.54 3.27 5.17
N ILE A 23 14.01 2.81 6.30
CA ILE A 23 12.57 2.62 6.48
C ILE A 23 11.89 3.99 6.50
N ARG A 24 10.87 4.16 5.66
CA ARG A 24 10.07 5.39 5.64
C ARG A 24 8.99 5.33 6.70
N GLU A 25 9.20 6.06 7.80
CA GLU A 25 8.19 6.22 8.83
C GLU A 25 7.00 7.07 8.32
N THR A 26 5.79 6.67 8.70
CA THR A 26 4.55 7.34 8.31
C THR A 26 3.63 7.53 9.51
N ASN A 27 2.48 8.17 9.33
CA ASN A 27 1.46 8.25 10.38
C ASN A 27 0.86 6.88 10.75
N TYR A 28 1.08 5.82 9.96
CA TYR A 28 0.76 4.45 10.36
C TYR A 28 1.82 3.83 11.28
N GLY A 29 2.92 4.54 11.52
CA GLY A 29 4.10 4.07 12.25
C GLY A 29 5.24 3.66 11.32
N ARG A 30 6.35 3.22 11.94
CA ARG A 30 7.53 2.67 11.26
C ARG A 30 7.27 1.29 10.65
N VAL A 31 6.51 0.47 11.37
CA VAL A 31 5.96 -0.83 10.95
C VAL A 31 4.51 -0.85 11.42
N PHE A 32 3.60 -1.35 10.59
CA PHE A 32 2.18 -1.46 10.92
C PHE A 32 1.65 -2.85 10.58
N HIS A 33 0.58 -3.25 11.28
CA HIS A 33 -0.03 -4.56 11.10
C HIS A 33 -1.28 -4.46 10.23
N VAL A 34 -1.38 -5.33 9.23
CA VAL A 34 -2.56 -5.47 8.39
C VAL A 34 -3.41 -6.62 8.93
N ARG A 35 -4.56 -6.29 9.50
CA ARG A 35 -5.56 -7.25 9.99
C ARG A 35 -6.95 -6.65 9.86
N ALA A 36 -7.97 -7.51 9.74
CA ALA A 36 -9.35 -7.06 9.77
C ALA A 36 -9.70 -6.53 11.17
N GLU A 37 -10.19 -5.30 11.24
CA GLU A 37 -10.61 -4.66 12.49
C GLU A 37 -12.14 -4.54 12.55
N VAL A 38 -12.71 -4.54 13.77
CA VAL A 38 -14.17 -4.50 13.98
C VAL A 38 -14.76 -3.15 13.54
N ASN A 39 -13.99 -2.06 13.64
CA ASN A 39 -14.39 -0.71 13.21
C ASN A 39 -13.21 -0.01 12.51
N PRO A 40 -12.90 -0.36 11.25
CA PRO A 40 -11.77 0.21 10.54
C PRO A 40 -12.13 1.63 10.08
N THR A 41 -11.54 2.64 10.72
CA THR A 41 -11.82 4.06 10.44
C THR A 41 -10.80 4.72 9.52
N GLN A 42 -9.64 4.09 9.33
CA GLN A 42 -8.46 4.73 8.71
C GLN A 42 -8.19 4.29 7.27
N THR A 43 -8.44 3.01 6.94
CA THR A 43 -8.11 2.44 5.62
C THR A 43 -8.91 1.18 5.31
N LEU A 44 -9.21 0.97 4.02
CA LEU A 44 -9.83 -0.28 3.52
C LEU A 44 -8.92 -1.50 3.72
N ALA A 45 -7.61 -1.30 3.91
CA ALA A 45 -6.66 -2.37 4.16
C ALA A 45 -6.93 -3.14 5.48
N PHE A 46 -7.65 -2.53 6.43
CA PHE A 46 -8.03 -3.17 7.69
C PHE A 46 -9.44 -3.77 7.65
N THR A 47 -9.93 -4.09 6.44
CA THR A 47 -11.22 -4.74 6.22
C THR A 47 -11.00 -6.12 5.59
N PRO A 48 -11.94 -7.06 5.70
CA PRO A 48 -11.87 -8.35 5.00
C PRO A 48 -12.21 -8.25 3.50
N ARG A 49 -12.42 -7.04 2.97
CA ARG A 49 -12.81 -6.85 1.57
C ARG A 49 -11.62 -7.04 0.65
N ALA A 50 -11.88 -7.57 -0.55
CA ALA A 50 -10.87 -7.63 -1.60
C ALA A 50 -10.41 -6.21 -1.98
N LEU A 51 -9.09 -6.04 -2.06
CA LEU A 51 -8.47 -4.83 -2.59
C LEU A 51 -8.16 -5.05 -4.07
N ASN A 52 -8.64 -4.14 -4.92
CA ASN A 52 -8.22 -4.12 -6.31
C ASN A 52 -6.71 -3.80 -6.39
N VAL A 53 -6.08 -4.16 -7.50
CA VAL A 53 -4.68 -3.81 -7.75
C VAL A 53 -4.48 -2.30 -7.63
N HIS A 54 -3.48 -1.90 -6.84
CA HIS A 54 -3.20 -0.50 -6.55
C HIS A 54 -1.73 -0.31 -6.17
N THR A 55 -1.28 0.94 -6.26
CA THR A 55 -0.01 1.39 -5.65
C THR A 55 -0.30 2.07 -4.32
N ASP A 56 0.56 1.85 -3.33
CA ASP A 56 0.37 2.39 -1.99
C ASP A 56 0.66 3.89 -1.89
N ASN A 57 -0.15 4.58 -1.07
CA ASN A 57 0.11 5.93 -0.60
C ASN A 57 0.35 7.00 -1.71
N PRO A 58 -0.46 7.05 -2.79
CA PRO A 58 -0.28 8.03 -3.87
C PRO A 58 -0.52 9.48 -3.41
N TYR A 59 -1.13 9.67 -2.24
CA TYR A 59 -1.32 10.95 -1.55
C TYR A 59 -0.05 11.50 -0.87
N ARG A 60 1.10 10.80 -0.93
CA ARG A 60 2.39 11.29 -0.41
C ARG A 60 3.33 11.77 -1.50
N ARG A 61 4.27 12.64 -1.12
CA ARG A 61 5.37 13.09 -2.00
C ARG A 61 6.70 13.13 -1.23
N PRO A 62 7.75 12.41 -1.67
CA PRO A 62 7.70 11.33 -2.67
C PRO A 62 6.79 10.17 -2.22
N VAL A 63 6.26 9.42 -3.19
CA VAL A 63 5.56 8.15 -2.92
C VAL A 63 6.55 7.09 -2.43
N PRO A 64 6.15 6.12 -1.59
CA PRO A 64 7.02 5.01 -1.22
C PRO A 64 7.44 4.20 -2.46
N GLY A 65 8.75 3.95 -2.61
CA GLY A 65 9.28 3.20 -3.75
C GLY A 65 9.23 1.68 -3.58
N TYR A 66 9.41 1.21 -2.35
CA TYR A 66 9.36 -0.22 -2.00
C TYR A 66 8.38 -0.45 -0.86
N GLN A 67 7.64 -1.54 -0.93
CA GLN A 67 6.73 -2.01 0.11
C GLN A 67 7.09 -3.44 0.48
N LEU A 68 7.31 -3.69 1.78
CA LEU A 68 7.59 -5.02 2.30
C LEU A 68 6.38 -5.49 3.12
N LEU A 69 5.87 -6.67 2.80
CA LEU A 69 4.79 -7.32 3.52
C LEU A 69 5.28 -8.67 4.05
N HIS A 70 5.01 -8.94 5.32
CA HIS A 70 5.39 -10.18 5.98
C HIS A 70 4.15 -10.81 6.60
N CYS A 71 3.76 -11.98 6.10
CA CYS A 71 2.62 -12.72 6.61
C CYS A 71 2.99 -13.38 7.95
N LEU A 72 2.28 -13.02 9.02
CA LEU A 72 2.41 -13.65 10.33
C LEU A 72 1.39 -14.79 10.51
N VAL A 73 0.17 -14.56 10.05
CA VAL A 73 -0.95 -15.51 10.11
C VAL A 73 -1.70 -15.40 8.78
N ALA A 74 -1.85 -16.53 8.10
CA ALA A 74 -2.62 -16.63 6.87
C ALA A 74 -4.11 -16.87 7.18
N SER A 75 -5.00 -16.47 6.28
CA SER A 75 -6.43 -16.81 6.36
C SER A 75 -6.66 -18.28 6.00
N ASP A 76 -7.62 -18.93 6.65
CA ASP A 76 -8.05 -20.30 6.31
C ASP A 76 -8.74 -20.39 4.94
N GLY A 77 -9.10 -19.23 4.35
CA GLY A 77 -9.64 -19.13 2.99
C GLY A 77 -9.58 -17.70 2.46
N GLY A 78 -9.29 -17.55 1.16
CA GLY A 78 -9.11 -16.24 0.51
C GLY A 78 -7.78 -15.56 0.90
N GLY A 79 -7.70 -14.23 0.81
CA GLY A 79 -6.50 -13.47 1.16
C GLY A 79 -5.34 -13.61 0.18
N MET A 80 -5.62 -14.05 -1.05
CA MET A 80 -4.61 -14.21 -2.10
C MET A 80 -3.93 -12.88 -2.43
N THR A 81 -2.60 -12.90 -2.49
CA THR A 81 -1.84 -11.76 -3.02
C THR A 81 -1.91 -11.76 -4.54
N VAL A 82 -2.23 -10.60 -5.11
CA VAL A 82 -2.22 -10.35 -6.55
C VAL A 82 -1.26 -9.21 -6.84
N LEU A 83 -0.32 -9.45 -7.76
CA LEU A 83 0.64 -8.46 -8.25
C LEU A 83 0.49 -8.33 -9.77
N VAL A 84 0.57 -7.10 -10.27
CA VAL A 84 0.50 -6.78 -11.70
C VAL A 84 1.65 -5.87 -12.05
N ASP A 85 2.25 -6.11 -13.21
CA ASP A 85 3.22 -5.19 -13.81
C ASP A 85 2.48 -3.98 -14.39
N GLY A 86 2.52 -2.86 -13.66
CA GLY A 86 1.89 -1.61 -14.07
C GLY A 86 2.48 -1.02 -15.35
N PHE A 87 3.77 -1.25 -15.65
CA PHE A 87 4.37 -0.78 -16.89
C PHE A 87 3.86 -1.58 -18.08
N ARG A 88 3.80 -2.90 -17.94
CA ARG A 88 3.22 -3.76 -18.99
C ARG A 88 1.75 -3.43 -19.26
N ALA A 89 0.98 -3.12 -18.22
CA ALA A 89 -0.41 -2.68 -18.34
C ALA A 89 -0.52 -1.32 -19.06
N ALA A 90 0.37 -0.38 -18.76
CA ALA A 90 0.41 0.92 -19.44
C ALA A 90 0.79 0.80 -20.93
N GLU A 91 1.73 -0.09 -21.28
CA GLU A 91 2.07 -0.38 -22.67
C GLU A 91 0.93 -1.08 -23.40
N ALA A 92 0.24 -2.04 -22.76
CA ALA A 92 -0.95 -2.67 -23.35
C ALA A 92 -2.02 -1.63 -23.71
N LEU A 93 -2.30 -0.70 -22.79
CA LEU A 93 -3.24 0.38 -23.03
C LEU A 93 -2.79 1.29 -24.18
N ARG A 94 -1.49 1.57 -24.30
CA ARG A 94 -0.95 2.38 -25.40
C ARG A 94 -1.21 1.72 -26.76
N ASP A 95 -1.05 0.40 -26.85
CA ASP A 95 -1.26 -0.36 -28.07
C ASP A 95 -2.76 -0.51 -28.42
N GLU A 96 -3.61 -0.69 -27.41
CA GLU A 96 -5.06 -0.87 -27.57
C GLU A 96 -5.81 0.44 -27.82
N ASP A 97 -5.47 1.51 -27.09
CA ASP A 97 -6.09 2.83 -27.17
C ASP A 97 -5.11 3.95 -26.81
N LEU A 98 -4.45 4.48 -27.84
CA LEU A 98 -3.48 5.56 -27.71
C LEU A 98 -4.10 6.86 -27.12
N ALA A 99 -5.38 7.11 -27.36
CA ALA A 99 -6.06 8.30 -26.84
C ALA A 99 -6.31 8.18 -25.34
N ALA A 100 -6.77 7.01 -24.87
CA ALA A 100 -6.91 6.71 -23.44
C ALA A 100 -5.56 6.74 -22.72
N PHE A 101 -4.51 6.14 -23.31
CA PHE A 101 -3.16 6.24 -22.77
C PHE A 101 -2.70 7.71 -22.65
N GLY A 102 -2.89 8.51 -23.70
CA GLY A 102 -2.55 9.93 -23.70
C GLY A 102 -3.31 10.72 -22.64
N LEU A 103 -4.60 10.40 -22.43
CA LEU A 103 -5.40 11.01 -21.38
C LEU A 103 -4.87 10.66 -19.98
N LEU A 104 -4.64 9.38 -19.68
CA LEU A 104 -4.22 8.94 -18.34
C LEU A 104 -2.78 9.33 -18.00
N SER A 105 -1.88 9.38 -18.99
CA SER A 105 -0.47 9.73 -18.79
C SER A 105 -0.22 11.23 -18.65
N THR A 106 -1.13 12.09 -19.12
CA THR A 106 -0.96 13.56 -19.08
C THR A 106 -1.86 14.27 -18.08
N ARG A 107 -2.92 13.61 -17.59
CA ARG A 107 -3.88 14.19 -16.65
C ARG A 107 -3.48 13.95 -15.20
N SER A 108 -3.22 15.04 -14.49
CA SER A 108 -2.94 15.01 -13.07
C SER A 108 -4.20 14.72 -12.24
N VAL A 109 -4.23 13.56 -11.57
CA VAL A 109 -5.30 13.14 -10.66
C VAL A 109 -4.96 13.54 -9.21
N PRO A 110 -5.87 14.19 -8.46
CA PRO A 110 -5.68 14.49 -7.05
C PRO A 110 -5.92 13.25 -6.17
N PHE A 111 -5.04 13.05 -5.20
CA PHE A 111 -5.16 12.04 -4.14
C PHE A 111 -5.21 12.73 -2.77
N ARG A 112 -6.05 12.19 -1.88
CA ARG A 112 -6.17 12.68 -0.50
C ARG A 112 -6.33 11.52 0.47
N TRP A 113 -5.70 11.63 1.62
CA TRP A 113 -6.00 10.82 2.78
C TRP A 113 -6.15 11.74 4.00
N SER A 114 -7.19 11.52 4.80
CA SER A 114 -7.43 12.29 6.02
C SER A 114 -7.88 11.38 7.15
N GLY A 115 -7.22 11.48 8.30
CA GLY A 115 -7.46 10.64 9.47
C GLY A 115 -6.47 10.99 10.58
N ASP A 116 -6.81 10.71 11.83
CA ASP A 116 -5.93 10.87 13.01
C ASP A 116 -5.22 12.24 13.12
N GLY A 117 -5.91 13.32 12.71
CA GLY A 117 -5.36 14.69 12.72
C GLY A 117 -4.45 15.05 11.54
N PHE A 118 -4.27 14.14 10.58
CA PHE A 118 -3.51 14.37 9.35
C PHE A 118 -4.43 14.65 8.15
N ASP A 119 -3.96 15.52 7.24
CA ASP A 119 -4.57 15.73 5.92
C ASP A 119 -3.46 15.71 4.86
N LEU A 120 -3.30 14.55 4.22
CA LEU A 120 -2.28 14.30 3.22
C LEU A 120 -2.86 14.47 1.83
N ARG A 121 -2.20 15.26 0.99
CA ARG A 121 -2.65 15.56 -0.36
C ARG A 121 -1.48 15.49 -1.33
N ASN A 122 -1.70 14.87 -2.47
CA ASN A 122 -0.75 14.87 -3.58
C ASN A 122 -1.51 14.84 -4.92
N ARG A 123 -0.78 15.08 -6.00
CA ARG A 123 -1.28 14.98 -7.37
C ARG A 123 -0.35 14.07 -8.15
N GLY A 124 -0.91 13.08 -8.84
CA GLY A 124 -0.17 12.29 -9.82
C GLY A 124 0.43 13.23 -10.87
N ARG A 125 1.74 13.10 -11.12
CA ARG A 125 2.47 13.80 -12.17
C ARG A 125 3.17 12.78 -13.02
#